data_AF-A0A9Q1EMR4-F1
#
_entry.id   AF-A0A9Q1EMR4-F1
#
_cell.length_a   1.000
_cell.length_b   1.000
_cell.length_c   1.000
_cell.angle_alpha   90.00
_cell.angle_beta   90.00
_cell.angle_gamma   90.00
#
_symmetry.space_group_name_H-M   'P 1'
#
loop_
_entity.id
_entity.type
_entity.pdbx_description
1 polymer ?
#
loop_
_entity_poly.entity_id
_entity_poly.type
_entity_poly.pdbx_seq_one_letter_code
_entity_poly.pdbx_strand_id
1 'polypeptide(L)'
;MTRDVAPRIGYAKPALLHSTFFPALQGAQTKMSASDPNSSIFLTDTAKQIKNKINKHAFSGKHVDVSFMYLTFFLEDDEQLEKVQQDYSSGDLLTGELKKCLIETLQPTITAHQERRKQVTEETVQQFMTPRRLDFNYALAITIQIAKSFPPDCFK
;
A
#
# COMPACT_ATOMS: atom_id res chain seq x y z
N MET A 1 3.64 22.21 -8.92
CA MET A 1 2.37 22.94 -8.68
C MET A 1 2.22 23.37 -7.23
N THR A 2 1.80 22.51 -6.27
CA THR A 2 1.47 22.96 -4.90
C THR A 2 2.63 23.65 -4.17
N ARG A 3 3.86 23.15 -4.34
CA ARG A 3 5.09 23.76 -3.79
C ARG A 3 5.39 25.16 -4.35
N ASP A 4 4.92 25.46 -5.56
CA ASP A 4 5.16 26.74 -6.23
C ASP A 4 4.16 27.81 -5.77
N VAL A 5 2.95 27.38 -5.38
CA VAL A 5 1.87 28.25 -4.89
C VAL A 5 2.04 28.57 -3.41
N ALA A 6 2.45 27.60 -2.57
CA ALA A 6 2.56 27.74 -1.12
C ALA A 6 3.23 29.06 -0.63
N PRO A 7 4.42 29.47 -1.13
CA PRO A 7 5.05 30.71 -0.67
C PRO A 7 4.29 31.98 -1.09
N ARG A 8 3.50 31.93 -2.19
CA ARG A 8 2.71 33.08 -2.66
C ARG A 8 1.52 33.39 -1.75
N ILE A 9 1.08 32.41 -0.97
CA ILE A 9 -0.02 32.51 0.01
C ILE A 9 0.48 32.44 1.46
N GLY A 10 1.79 32.60 1.69
CA GLY A 10 2.37 32.64 3.04
C GLY A 10 2.42 31.29 3.76
N TYR A 11 2.27 30.17 3.04
CA TYR A 11 2.35 28.82 3.61
C TYR A 11 3.71 28.15 3.36
N ALA A 12 4.07 27.22 4.25
CA ALA A 12 5.24 26.37 4.09
C ALA A 12 5.06 25.43 2.89
N LYS A 13 6.15 25.15 2.18
CA LYS A 13 6.13 24.18 1.08
C LYS A 13 5.93 22.76 1.63
N PRO A 14 5.03 21.95 1.05
CA PRO A 14 4.88 20.57 1.46
C PRO A 14 6.14 19.76 1.11
N ALA A 15 6.55 18.90 2.04
CA ALA A 15 7.53 17.84 1.79
C ALA A 15 6.84 16.65 1.09
N LEU A 16 7.62 15.83 0.36
CA LEU A 16 7.12 14.69 -0.40
C LEU A 16 8.04 13.48 -0.18
N LEU A 17 7.44 12.31 0.02
CA LEU A 17 8.12 11.01 -0.02
C LEU A 17 7.48 10.20 -1.16
N HIS A 18 8.26 9.79 -2.15
CA HIS A 18 7.78 9.07 -3.32
C HIS A 18 8.11 7.58 -3.18
N SER A 19 7.11 6.72 -3.42
CA SER A 19 7.31 5.27 -3.50
C SER A 19 7.39 4.82 -4.95
N THR A 20 7.96 3.64 -5.18
CA THR A 20 7.88 2.93 -6.46
C THR A 20 6.45 2.42 -6.69
N PHE A 21 6.15 2.05 -7.94
CA PHE A 21 4.85 1.46 -8.27
C PHE A 21 4.83 -0.02 -7.94
N PHE A 22 3.71 -0.46 -7.36
CA PHE A 22 3.41 -1.86 -7.20
C PHE A 22 2.98 -2.46 -8.56
N PRO A 23 3.67 -3.50 -9.07
CA PRO A 23 3.44 -4.01 -10.42
C PRO A 23 2.09 -4.72 -10.52
N ALA A 24 1.52 -4.78 -11.72
CA ALA A 24 0.37 -5.63 -12.01
C ALA A 24 0.78 -7.11 -12.08
N LEU A 25 -0.16 -8.02 -11.82
CA LEU A 25 0.10 -9.46 -11.90
C LEU A 25 0.63 -9.88 -13.28
N GLN A 26 0.13 -9.30 -14.37
CA GLN A 26 0.56 -9.68 -15.73
C GLN A 26 1.95 -9.16 -16.12
N GLY A 27 2.59 -8.30 -15.31
CA GLY A 27 3.95 -7.84 -15.56
C GLY A 27 4.25 -6.44 -15.03
N ALA A 28 5.54 -6.11 -14.98
CA ALA A 28 6.05 -4.84 -14.44
C ALA A 28 5.80 -3.61 -15.33
N GLN A 29 5.33 -3.80 -16.58
CA GLN A 29 5.07 -2.68 -17.50
C GLN A 29 3.81 -1.89 -17.15
N THR A 30 2.89 -2.51 -16.40
CA THR A 30 1.63 -1.88 -16.01
C THR A 30 1.54 -1.78 -14.49
N LYS A 31 0.96 -0.67 -14.03
CA LYS A 31 0.61 -0.49 -12.62
C LYS A 31 -0.64 -1.32 -12.30
N MET A 32 -0.68 -1.91 -11.11
CA MET A 32 -1.89 -2.55 -10.59
C MET A 32 -3.09 -1.58 -10.66
N SER A 33 -4.20 -2.05 -11.27
CA SER A 33 -5.42 -1.27 -11.47
C SER A 33 -6.66 -2.06 -11.12
N ALA A 34 -7.53 -1.47 -10.31
CA ALA A 34 -8.84 -2.05 -9.98
C ALA A 34 -9.75 -2.23 -11.21
N SER A 35 -9.44 -1.59 -12.34
CA SER A 35 -10.17 -1.74 -13.60
C SER A 35 -9.99 -3.12 -14.25
N ASP A 36 -8.88 -3.83 -14.00
CA ASP A 36 -8.70 -5.22 -14.42
C ASP A 36 -8.67 -6.13 -13.17
N PRO A 37 -9.75 -6.89 -12.90
CA PRO A 37 -9.84 -7.77 -11.74
C PRO A 37 -8.76 -8.87 -11.67
N ASN A 38 -8.17 -9.23 -12.80
CA ASN A 38 -7.15 -10.28 -12.89
C ASN A 38 -5.73 -9.73 -12.76
N SER A 39 -5.57 -8.40 -12.84
CA SER A 39 -4.29 -7.71 -12.65
C SER A 39 -3.93 -7.47 -11.19
N SER A 40 -4.92 -7.60 -10.30
CA SER A 40 -4.85 -7.11 -8.93
C SER A 40 -5.21 -8.19 -7.92
N ILE A 41 -4.49 -8.20 -6.80
CA ILE A 41 -4.92 -8.90 -5.58
C ILE A 41 -5.69 -7.89 -4.74
N PHE A 42 -6.99 -8.12 -4.55
CA PHE A 42 -7.83 -7.22 -3.75
C PHE A 42 -7.76 -7.58 -2.28
N LEU A 43 -7.92 -6.57 -1.42
CA LEU A 43 -8.02 -6.77 0.03
C LEU A 43 -9.27 -7.55 0.46
N THR A 44 -10.21 -7.75 -0.46
CA THR A 44 -11.42 -8.57 -0.29
C THR A 44 -11.30 -9.97 -0.89
N ASP A 45 -10.18 -10.31 -1.53
CA ASP A 45 -9.98 -11.65 -2.08
C ASP A 45 -9.88 -12.69 -0.95
N THR A 46 -10.47 -13.85 -1.18
CA THR A 46 -10.32 -15.03 -0.33
C THR A 46 -8.94 -15.67 -0.53
N ALA A 47 -8.47 -16.45 0.45
CA ALA A 47 -7.24 -17.23 0.34
C ALA A 47 -7.15 -18.06 -0.95
N LYS A 48 -8.28 -18.64 -1.38
CA LYS A 48 -8.39 -19.41 -2.63
C LYS A 48 -8.25 -18.52 -3.87
N GLN A 49 -8.86 -17.34 -3.88
CA GLN A 49 -8.72 -16.37 -4.98
C GLN A 49 -7.28 -15.86 -5.09
N ILE A 50 -6.64 -15.51 -3.97
CA ILE A 50 -5.22 -15.09 -3.94
C ILE A 50 -4.33 -16.15 -4.59
N LYS A 51 -4.45 -17.41 -4.12
CA LYS A 51 -3.71 -18.55 -4.68
C LYS A 51 -3.96 -18.72 -6.17
N ASN A 52 -5.22 -18.65 -6.61
CA ASN A 52 -5.56 -18.83 -8.02
C ASN A 52 -5.01 -17.71 -8.90
N LYS A 53 -5.10 -16.46 -8.44
CA LYS A 53 -4.60 -15.29 -9.19
C LYS A 53 -3.08 -15.33 -9.33
N ILE A 54 -2.36 -15.63 -8.26
CA ILE A 54 -0.89 -15.74 -8.31
C ILE A 54 -0.46 -16.88 -9.25
N ASN A 55 -1.05 -18.06 -9.10
CA ASN A 55 -0.67 -19.21 -9.93
C ASN A 55 -0.98 -18.98 -11.41
N LYS A 56 -2.14 -18.39 -11.75
CA LYS A 56 -2.60 -18.26 -13.14
C LYS A 56 -2.18 -16.96 -13.84
N HIS A 57 -2.05 -15.86 -13.10
CA HIS A 57 -1.93 -14.52 -13.69
C HIS A 57 -0.62 -13.82 -13.33
N ALA A 58 0.08 -14.21 -12.26
CA ALA A 58 1.39 -13.63 -11.96
C ALA A 58 2.39 -14.04 -13.04
N PHE A 59 2.96 -13.05 -13.72
CA PHE A 59 3.99 -13.24 -14.72
C PHE A 59 5.27 -13.79 -14.08
N SER A 60 5.87 -14.75 -14.78
CA SER A 60 7.11 -15.39 -14.37
C SER A 60 8.15 -15.33 -15.46
N GLY A 61 9.33 -14.82 -15.11
CA GLY A 61 10.44 -14.65 -16.04
C GLY A 61 11.77 -14.64 -15.30
N LYS A 62 12.82 -15.13 -15.98
CA LYS A 62 14.16 -15.31 -15.39
C LYS A 62 14.82 -14.02 -14.89
N HIS A 63 14.43 -12.86 -15.42
CA HIS A 63 15.01 -11.56 -15.02
C HIS A 63 14.00 -10.61 -14.36
N VAL A 64 12.70 -10.88 -14.54
CA VAL A 64 11.60 -10.07 -13.99
C VAL A 64 10.49 -11.04 -13.61
N ASP A 65 10.37 -11.40 -12.33
CA ASP A 65 9.26 -12.20 -11.80
C ASP A 65 8.42 -11.34 -10.86
N VAL A 66 7.13 -11.21 -11.17
CA VAL A 66 6.21 -10.38 -10.39
C VAL A 66 6.05 -10.92 -8.98
N SER A 67 6.19 -12.23 -8.79
CA SER A 67 6.06 -12.86 -7.48
C SER A 67 7.19 -12.44 -6.55
N PHE A 68 8.42 -12.41 -7.06
CA PHE A 68 9.57 -11.88 -6.32
C PHE A 68 9.41 -10.38 -6.05
N MET A 69 8.98 -9.61 -7.06
CA MET A 69 8.72 -8.18 -6.86
C MET A 69 7.70 -7.92 -5.76
N TYR A 70 6.69 -8.77 -5.56
CA TYR A 70 5.74 -8.61 -4.47
C TYR A 70 6.36 -8.97 -3.11
N LEU A 71 7.21 -10.00 -3.06
CA LEU A 71 7.92 -10.37 -1.83
C LEU A 71 8.77 -9.22 -1.30
N THR A 72 9.41 -8.41 -2.16
CA THR A 72 10.19 -7.25 -1.70
C THR A 72 9.36 -6.15 -1.01
N PHE A 73 8.03 -6.17 -1.12
CA PHE A 73 7.15 -5.24 -0.38
C PHE A 73 6.53 -5.85 0.88
N PHE A 74 6.37 -7.18 0.94
CA PHE A 74 5.54 -7.84 1.95
C PHE A 74 6.28 -8.86 2.82
N LEU A 75 7.43 -9.37 2.37
CA LEU A 75 8.26 -10.24 3.20
C LEU A 75 9.15 -9.35 4.08
N GLU A 76 8.88 -9.35 5.37
CA GLU A 76 9.55 -8.45 6.34
C GLU A 76 10.93 -8.96 6.80
N ASP A 77 11.26 -10.22 6.51
CA ASP A 77 12.54 -10.84 6.87
C ASP A 77 13.54 -10.69 5.70
N ASP A 78 14.48 -9.77 5.85
CA ASP A 78 15.50 -9.44 4.85
C ASP A 78 16.41 -10.65 4.54
N GLU A 79 16.74 -11.49 5.54
CA GLU A 79 17.58 -12.67 5.33
C GLU A 79 16.85 -13.72 4.48
N GLN A 80 15.55 -13.92 4.76
CA GLN A 80 14.71 -14.79 3.94
C GLN A 80 14.54 -14.25 2.53
N LEU A 81 14.35 -12.93 2.36
CA LEU A 81 14.19 -12.31 1.05
C LEU A 81 15.45 -12.46 0.19
N GLU A 82 16.62 -12.22 0.79
CA GLU A 82 17.92 -12.39 0.14
C GLU A 82 18.14 -13.86 -0.27
N LYS A 83 17.80 -14.81 0.62
CA LYS A 83 17.89 -16.24 0.30
C LYS A 83 17.00 -16.62 -0.88
N VAL A 84 15.74 -16.18 -0.88
CA VAL A 84 14.81 -16.42 -1.99
C VAL A 84 15.36 -15.82 -3.30
N GLN A 85 15.98 -14.64 -3.23
CA GLN A 85 16.62 -14.02 -4.38
C GLN A 85 17.77 -14.86 -4.94
N GLN A 86 18.66 -15.35 -4.05
CA GLN A 86 19.81 -16.16 -4.41
C GLN A 86 19.36 -17.50 -5.01
N ASP A 87 18.50 -18.24 -4.32
CA ASP A 87 18.03 -19.56 -4.75
C ASP A 87 17.24 -19.46 -6.08
N TYR A 88 16.46 -18.39 -6.28
CA TYR A 88 15.74 -18.19 -7.55
C TYR A 88 16.68 -17.79 -8.69
N SER A 89 17.72 -17.00 -8.41
CA SER A 89 18.70 -16.56 -9.41
C SER A 89 19.66 -17.67 -9.83
N SER A 90 20.02 -18.58 -8.91
CA SER A 90 20.81 -19.78 -9.22
C SER A 90 20.01 -20.84 -9.98
N GLY A 91 18.67 -20.82 -9.82
CA GLY A 91 17.76 -21.81 -10.37
C GLY A 91 17.47 -22.98 -9.43
N ASP A 92 17.94 -22.90 -8.17
CA ASP A 92 17.65 -23.90 -7.12
C ASP A 92 16.19 -23.82 -6.64
N LEU A 93 15.58 -22.63 -6.70
CA LEU A 93 14.16 -22.41 -6.40
C LEU A 93 13.33 -22.38 -7.69
N LEU A 94 12.33 -23.25 -7.79
CA LEU A 94 11.42 -23.26 -8.94
C LEU A 94 10.39 -22.12 -8.85
N THR A 95 9.92 -21.66 -10.00
CA THR A 95 8.85 -20.63 -10.08
C THR A 95 7.60 -21.00 -9.27
N GLY A 96 7.23 -22.28 -9.23
CA GLY A 96 6.09 -22.74 -8.43
C GLY A 96 6.32 -22.58 -6.93
N GLU A 97 7.56 -22.74 -6.47
CA GLU A 97 7.96 -22.57 -5.08
C GLU A 97 8.03 -21.09 -4.71
N LEU A 98 8.59 -20.24 -5.59
CA LEU A 98 8.55 -18.79 -5.44
C LEU A 98 7.11 -18.26 -5.29
N LYS A 99 6.19 -18.72 -6.15
CA LYS A 99 4.77 -18.38 -6.07
C LYS A 99 4.14 -18.87 -4.77
N LYS A 100 4.54 -20.05 -4.29
CA LYS A 100 4.07 -20.58 -3.01
C LYS A 100 4.52 -19.69 -1.84
N CYS A 101 5.78 -19.27 -1.80
CA CYS A 101 6.28 -18.31 -0.81
C CYS A 101 5.43 -17.04 -0.81
N LEU A 102 5.15 -16.45 -1.98
CA LEU A 102 4.31 -15.26 -2.07
C LEU A 102 2.88 -15.51 -1.54
N ILE A 103 2.27 -16.64 -1.87
CA ILE A 103 0.93 -16.99 -1.40
C ILE A 103 0.92 -17.06 0.14
N GLU A 104 1.94 -17.71 0.71
CA GLU A 104 2.09 -17.88 2.17
C GLU A 104 2.37 -16.55 2.89
N THR A 105 3.00 -15.57 2.22
CA THR A 105 3.16 -14.20 2.75
C THR A 105 1.88 -13.37 2.65
N LEU A 106 1.16 -13.43 1.51
CA LEU A 106 0.01 -12.56 1.27
C LEU A 106 -1.28 -13.00 1.97
N GLN A 107 -1.53 -14.31 2.08
CA GLN A 107 -2.72 -14.81 2.76
C GLN A 107 -2.86 -14.30 4.20
N PRO A 108 -1.86 -14.44 5.10
CA PRO A 108 -1.98 -13.92 6.46
C PRO A 108 -2.09 -12.39 6.49
N THR A 109 -1.37 -11.69 5.61
CA THR A 109 -1.43 -10.23 5.50
C THR A 109 -2.85 -9.74 5.19
N ILE A 110 -3.49 -10.33 4.17
CA ILE A 110 -4.85 -9.97 3.75
C ILE A 110 -5.89 -10.43 4.77
N THR A 111 -5.75 -11.63 5.33
CA THR A 111 -6.64 -12.11 6.40
C THR A 111 -6.58 -11.19 7.62
N ALA A 112 -5.39 -10.80 8.08
CA ALA A 112 -5.24 -9.88 9.19
C ALA A 112 -5.87 -8.51 8.90
N HIS A 113 -5.73 -8.00 7.68
CA HIS A 113 -6.43 -6.78 7.25
C HIS A 113 -7.96 -6.97 7.27
N GLN A 114 -8.49 -8.07 6.76
CA GLN A 114 -9.92 -8.37 6.73
C GLN A 114 -10.50 -8.46 8.15
N GLU A 115 -9.80 -9.12 9.08
CA GLU A 115 -10.22 -9.20 10.48
C GLU A 115 -10.24 -7.82 11.15
N ARG A 116 -9.20 -7.00 10.96
CA ARG A 116 -9.22 -5.61 11.46
C ARG A 116 -10.36 -4.79 10.85
N ARG A 117 -10.61 -4.94 9.54
CA ARG A 117 -11.67 -4.23 8.83
C ARG A 117 -13.06 -4.60 9.36
N LYS A 118 -13.29 -5.86 9.77
CA LYS A 118 -14.58 -6.29 10.35
C LYS A 118 -14.88 -5.62 11.69
N GLN A 119 -13.86 -5.21 12.44
CA GLN A 119 -14.02 -4.52 13.73
C GLN A 119 -14.32 -3.02 13.57
N VAL A 120 -14.25 -2.47 12.35
CA VAL A 120 -14.55 -1.06 12.09
C VAL A 120 -16.07 -0.86 12.07
N THR A 121 -16.58 -0.16 13.07
CA THR A 121 -18.01 0.18 13.18
C THR A 121 -18.34 1.52 12.53
N GLU A 122 -19.63 1.81 12.33
CA GLU A 122 -20.08 3.11 11.82
C GLU A 122 -19.68 4.24 12.78
N GLU A 123 -19.73 4.01 14.09
CA GLU A 123 -19.26 4.97 15.10
C GLU A 123 -17.76 5.25 14.96
N THR A 124 -16.97 4.22 14.65
CA THR A 124 -15.54 4.37 14.39
C THR A 124 -15.32 5.23 13.15
N VAL A 125 -16.01 4.94 12.05
CA VAL A 125 -15.92 5.74 10.81
C VAL A 125 -16.32 7.18 11.09
N GLN A 126 -17.46 7.39 11.74
CA GLN A 126 -17.96 8.71 12.11
C GLN A 126 -16.96 9.44 12.99
N GLN A 127 -16.38 8.79 14.00
CA GLN A 127 -15.37 9.38 14.86
C GLN A 127 -14.17 9.85 14.05
N PHE A 128 -13.65 9.04 13.13
CA PHE A 128 -12.49 9.40 12.29
C PHE A 128 -12.80 10.52 11.29
N MET A 129 -14.01 10.55 10.72
CA MET A 129 -14.45 11.54 9.73
C MET A 129 -14.97 12.85 10.36
N THR A 130 -15.28 12.87 11.66
CA THR A 130 -15.71 14.08 12.36
C THR A 130 -14.52 15.01 12.59
N PRO A 131 -14.56 16.28 12.11
CA PRO A 131 -13.55 17.28 12.45
C PRO A 131 -13.47 17.46 13.97
N ARG A 132 -12.32 17.13 14.55
CA ARG A 132 -12.09 17.20 16.00
C ARG A 132 -10.64 17.54 16.28
N ARG A 133 -10.38 18.02 17.49
CA ARG A 133 -9.01 18.18 17.99
C ARG A 133 -8.36 16.79 18.10
N LEU A 134 -7.21 16.64 17.46
CA LEU A 134 -6.37 15.45 17.60
C LEU A 134 -5.59 15.50 18.92
N ASP A 135 -5.12 14.35 19.39
CA ASP A 135 -4.33 14.21 20.61
C ASP A 135 -2.86 14.65 20.40
N PHE A 136 -2.71 15.88 19.94
CA PHE A 136 -1.43 16.56 19.77
C PHE A 136 -1.54 17.95 20.40
N ASN A 137 -0.51 18.31 21.17
CA ASN A 137 -0.38 19.65 21.73
C ASN A 137 0.34 20.54 20.72
N TYR A 138 -0.43 21.28 19.93
CA TYR A 138 0.12 22.35 19.12
C TYR A 138 0.37 23.55 20.03
N ALA A 139 1.63 24.01 20.13
CA ALA A 139 1.94 25.25 20.82
C ALA A 139 1.12 26.40 20.21
N LEU A 140 0.55 27.25 21.07
CA LEU A 140 -0.44 28.29 20.76
C LEU A 140 -0.05 29.29 19.64
N ALA A 141 1.21 29.32 19.23
CA ALA A 141 1.73 30.19 18.17
C ALA A 141 1.12 29.88 16.78
N ILE A 142 0.63 28.66 16.53
CA ILE A 142 0.08 28.26 15.22
C ILE A 142 -1.44 28.51 15.12
N THR A 143 -2.16 28.49 16.24
CA THR A 143 -3.63 28.58 16.26
C THR A 143 -4.16 29.91 15.74
N ILE A 144 -3.42 31.00 15.91
CA ILE A 144 -3.82 32.34 15.43
C ILE A 144 -3.66 32.48 13.91
N GLN A 145 -2.71 31.78 13.29
CA GLN A 145 -2.47 31.90 11.84
C GLN A 145 -3.53 31.13 11.02
N ILE A 146 -3.94 29.95 11.48
CA ILE A 146 -4.90 29.09 10.76
C ILE A 146 -6.33 29.64 10.89
N ALA A 147 -6.74 30.08 12.09
CA ALA A 147 -8.08 30.63 12.31
C ALA A 147 -8.35 31.95 11.55
N LYS A 148 -7.30 32.72 11.23
CA LYS A 148 -7.41 33.94 10.41
C LYS A 148 -7.41 33.69 8.90
N SER A 149 -7.03 32.50 8.46
CA SER A 149 -6.84 32.18 7.03
C SER A 149 -8.02 31.41 6.41
N PHE A 150 -8.99 30.97 7.21
CA PHE A 150 -10.20 30.30 6.75
C PHE A 150 -11.43 31.17 7.01
N PRO A 151 -12.31 31.39 6.01
CA PRO A 151 -13.58 32.07 6.25
C PRO A 151 -14.44 31.25 7.23
N PRO A 152 -15.27 31.91 8.07
CA PRO A 152 -16.05 31.26 9.12
C PRO A 152 -17.07 30.23 8.61
N ASP A 153 -17.35 30.20 7.30
CA ASP A 153 -18.29 29.28 6.68
C ASP A 153 -17.70 27.92 6.29
N CYS A 154 -16.40 27.69 6.49
CA CYS A 154 -15.75 26.40 6.17
C CYS A 154 -15.98 25.28 7.20
N PHE A 155 -16.60 25.58 8.35
CA PHE A 155 -16.86 24.60 9.43
C PHE A 155 -18.35 24.38 9.73
N LYS A 156 -19.23 24.66 8.77
CA LYS A 156 -20.65 24.26 8.81
C LYS A 156 -20.87 22.97 8.03
#